data_AF-A0A3G2HTJ8-F1
#
_entry.id   AF-A0A3G2HTJ8-F1
#
_cell.length_a   1.000
_cell.length_b   1.000
_cell.length_c   1.000
_cell.angle_alpha   90.00
_cell.angle_beta   90.00
_cell.angle_gamma   90.00
#
_symmetry.space_group_name_H-M   'P 1'
#
loop_
_entity.id
_entity.type
_entity.pdbx_description
1 polymer ?
#
loop_
_entity_poly.entity_id
_entity_poly.type
_entity_poly.pdbx_seq_one_letter_code
_entity_poly.pdbx_strand_id
1 'polypeptide(L)'
;MSLQTCLADQHQSLLDFEQLLVEEHTLLLRSFVPEELAQITLRKYQLFERIEQLDQSRAQLLQERELENNLQGLRYAAEEDELEDELEQLIELSEKVRNASDNNRILVDTFLIDTQQNLDALEAFTGRNTFYDASGKTQNTQSSLSLKA
;
A
#
# COMPACT_ATOMS: atom_id res chain seq x y z
N MET A 1 -0.39 30.91 6.41
CA MET A 1 0.42 30.25 5.36
C MET A 1 -0.12 30.74 4.02
N SER A 2 0.69 30.89 2.97
CA SER A 2 0.19 31.24 1.63
C SER A 2 -0.14 29.97 0.83
N LEU A 3 -0.93 30.12 -0.25
CA LEU A 3 -1.22 29.01 -1.17
C LEU A 3 0.06 28.44 -1.79
N GLN A 4 1.00 29.30 -2.21
CA GLN A 4 2.31 28.89 -2.73
C GLN A 4 3.08 28.01 -1.74
N THR A 5 3.18 28.42 -0.47
CA THR A 5 3.86 27.61 0.55
C THR A 5 3.14 26.28 0.77
N CYS A 6 1.80 26.29 0.78
CA CYS A 6 1.01 25.08 0.92
C CYS A 6 1.26 24.09 -0.24
N LEU A 7 1.24 24.57 -1.49
CA LEU A 7 1.50 23.75 -2.67
C LEU A 7 2.93 23.21 -2.68
N ALA A 8 3.92 24.03 -2.31
CA ALA A 8 5.31 23.60 -2.20
C ALA A 8 5.49 22.52 -1.11
N ASP A 9 4.86 22.68 0.05
CA ASP A 9 4.90 21.69 1.14
C ASP A 9 4.19 20.39 0.74
N GLN A 10 3.09 20.47 -0.01
CA GLN A 10 2.41 19.29 -0.57
C GLN A 10 3.28 18.58 -1.59
N HIS A 11 3.93 19.32 -2.48
CA HIS A 11 4.84 18.77 -3.48
C HIS A 11 6.01 18.03 -2.81
N GLN A 12 6.66 18.66 -1.82
CA GLN A 12 7.74 18.02 -1.07
C GLN A 12 7.25 16.76 -0.34
N SER A 13 6.07 16.80 0.28
CA SER A 13 5.51 15.65 0.99
C SER A 13 5.20 14.48 0.03
N LEU A 14 4.80 14.77 -1.20
CA LEU A 14 4.62 13.76 -2.24
C LEU A 14 5.94 13.20 -2.77
N LEU A 15 7.00 14.00 -2.89
CA LEU A 15 8.34 13.50 -3.24
C LEU A 15 8.89 12.56 -2.17
N ASP A 16 8.74 12.95 -0.90
CA ASP A 16 9.14 12.11 0.23
C ASP A 16 8.37 10.78 0.23
N PHE A 17 7.08 10.83 -0.13
CA PHE A 17 6.24 9.64 -0.22
C PHE A 17 6.59 8.78 -1.44
N GLU A 18 6.89 9.36 -2.60
CA GLU A 18 7.40 8.64 -3.77
C GLU A 18 8.69 7.88 -3.44
N GLN A 19 9.65 8.55 -2.80
CA GLN A 19 10.90 7.92 -2.37
C GLN A 19 10.61 6.74 -1.42
N LEU A 20 9.72 6.92 -0.46
CA LEU A 20 9.35 5.86 0.49
C LEU A 20 8.67 4.67 -0.21
N LEU A 21 7.88 4.91 -1.27
CA LEU A 21 7.30 3.85 -2.09
C LEU A 21 8.38 3.11 -2.89
N VAL A 22 9.40 3.79 -3.40
CA VAL A 22 10.55 3.13 -4.07
C VAL A 22 11.37 2.28 -3.09
N GLU A 23 11.57 2.78 -1.87
CA GLU A 23 12.21 2.03 -0.78
C GLU A 23 11.40 0.78 -0.41
N GLU A 24 10.07 0.91 -0.28
CA GLU A 24 9.16 -0.21 -0.02
C GLU A 24 9.20 -1.23 -1.16
N HIS A 25 9.16 -0.78 -2.41
CA HIS A 25 9.24 -1.64 -3.58
C HIS A 25 10.52 -2.48 -3.57
N THR A 26 11.65 -1.81 -3.34
CA THR A 26 12.96 -2.46 -3.26
C THR A 26 13.03 -3.44 -2.10
N LEU A 27 12.43 -3.09 -0.95
CA LEU A 27 12.36 -3.96 0.22
C LEU A 27 11.56 -5.22 -0.09
N LEU A 28 10.40 -5.09 -0.72
CA LEU A 28 9.51 -6.20 -1.06
C LEU A 28 10.15 -7.15 -2.08
N LEU A 29 10.97 -6.66 -3.00
CA LEU A 29 11.64 -7.50 -4.00
C LEU A 29 12.83 -8.32 -3.47
N ARG A 30 13.31 -8.04 -2.24
CA ARG A 30 14.41 -8.78 -1.61
C ARG A 30 13.92 -9.57 -0.40
N SER A 31 14.79 -10.40 0.17
CA SER A 31 14.52 -10.95 1.51
C SER A 31 14.69 -9.84 2.54
N PHE A 32 13.66 -9.61 3.36
CA PHE A 32 13.63 -8.59 4.40
C PHE A 32 13.22 -9.18 5.74
N VAL A 33 13.57 -8.50 6.83
CA VAL A 33 13.05 -8.82 8.16
C VAL A 33 11.77 -8.03 8.45
N PRO A 34 10.80 -8.57 9.21
CA PRO A 34 9.52 -7.90 9.47
C PRO A 34 9.66 -6.47 10.04
N GLU A 35 10.74 -6.21 10.78
CA GLU A 35 11.00 -4.91 11.39
C GLU A 35 11.33 -3.82 10.37
N GLU A 36 11.98 -4.14 9.23
CA GLU A 36 12.21 -3.18 8.15
C GLU A 36 10.88 -2.73 7.52
N LEU A 37 9.97 -3.66 7.30
CA LEU A 37 8.64 -3.36 6.75
C LEU A 37 7.79 -2.54 7.72
N ALA A 38 7.88 -2.86 9.03
CA ALA A 38 7.20 -2.10 10.07
C ALA A 38 7.68 -0.65 10.14
N GLN A 39 8.99 -0.40 9.99
CA GLN A 39 9.56 0.95 9.95
C GLN A 39 9.07 1.76 8.73
N ILE A 40 9.06 1.16 7.53
CA ILE A 40 8.52 1.82 6.34
C ILE A 40 7.04 2.14 6.53
N THR A 41 6.27 1.20 7.07
CA THR A 41 4.83 1.38 7.32
C THR A 41 4.58 2.54 8.28
N LEU A 42 5.36 2.66 9.36
CA LEU A 42 5.27 3.76 10.30
C LEU A 42 5.56 5.12 9.63
N ARG A 43 6.61 5.19 8.78
CA ARG A 43 6.92 6.40 8.02
C ARG A 43 5.81 6.78 7.04
N LYS A 44 5.16 5.79 6.41
CA LYS A 44 4.00 6.02 5.53
C LYS A 44 2.86 6.67 6.31
N TYR A 45 2.55 6.18 7.51
CA TYR A 45 1.52 6.81 8.37
C TYR A 45 1.83 8.27 8.70
N GLN A 46 3.08 8.56 9.09
CA GLN A 46 3.50 9.93 9.40
C GLN A 46 3.38 10.87 8.19
N LEU A 47 3.73 10.39 7.00
CA LEU A 47 3.56 11.17 5.77
C LEU A 47 2.08 11.35 5.40
N PHE A 48 1.23 10.34 5.60
CA PHE A 48 -0.21 10.48 5.37
C PHE A 48 -0.83 11.54 6.29
N GLU A 49 -0.50 11.54 7.57
CA GLU A 49 -0.95 12.56 8.52
C GLU A 49 -0.52 13.96 8.07
N ARG A 50 0.72 14.12 7.59
CA ARG A 50 1.24 15.39 7.08
C ARG A 50 0.49 15.84 5.81
N ILE A 51 0.26 14.94 4.86
CA ILE A 51 -0.48 15.26 3.63
C ILE A 51 -1.92 15.66 3.96
N GLU A 52 -2.58 14.97 4.89
CA GLU A 52 -3.94 15.31 5.32
C GLU A 52 -4.00 16.71 5.96
N GLN A 53 -3.05 17.07 6.81
CA GLN A 53 -2.96 18.41 7.40
C GLN A 53 -2.77 19.50 6.35
N LEU A 54 -1.95 19.22 5.32
CA LEU A 54 -1.74 20.15 4.22
C LEU A 54 -3.00 20.28 3.34
N ASP A 55 -3.73 19.19 3.11
CA ASP A 55 -5.02 19.24 2.39
C ASP A 55 -6.07 20.03 3.16
N GLN A 56 -6.13 19.89 4.49
CA GLN A 56 -7.00 20.71 5.33
C GLN A 56 -6.59 22.19 5.28
N SER A 57 -5.28 22.48 5.29
CA SER A 57 -4.75 23.85 5.18
C SER A 57 -5.10 24.47 3.83
N ARG A 58 -4.92 23.72 2.73
CA ARG A 58 -5.34 24.12 1.38
C ARG A 58 -6.84 24.40 1.31
N ALA A 59 -7.66 23.53 1.91
CA ALA A 59 -9.11 23.70 1.96
C ALA A 59 -9.51 25.01 2.64
N GLN A 60 -8.87 25.34 3.76
CA GLN A 60 -9.09 26.60 4.48
C GLN A 60 -8.69 27.80 3.63
N LEU A 61 -7.54 27.75 2.96
CA LEU A 61 -7.06 28.83 2.09
C LEU A 61 -8.02 29.09 0.91
N LEU A 62 -8.58 28.04 0.31
CA LEU A 62 -9.58 28.19 -0.74
C LEU A 62 -10.90 28.75 -0.18
N GLN A 63 -11.32 28.28 0.99
CA GLN A 63 -12.53 28.75 1.65
C GLN A 63 -12.45 30.24 2.04
N GLU A 64 -11.29 30.72 2.49
CA GLU A 64 -11.04 32.14 2.79
C GLU A 64 -11.20 33.04 1.55
N ARG A 65 -11.08 32.47 0.35
CA ARG A 65 -11.29 33.13 -0.94
C ARG A 65 -12.68 32.87 -1.53
N GLU A 66 -13.58 32.27 -0.77
CA GLU A 66 -14.92 31.84 -1.22
C GLU A 66 -14.89 30.85 -2.40
N LEU A 67 -13.78 30.12 -2.55
CA LEU A 67 -13.60 29.10 -3.57
C LEU A 67 -13.93 27.71 -3.03
N GLU A 68 -14.44 26.85 -3.89
CA GLU A 68 -14.68 25.46 -3.56
C GLU A 68 -13.35 24.69 -3.43
N ASN A 69 -13.27 23.79 -2.44
CA ASN A 69 -12.11 22.89 -2.28
C ASN A 69 -12.15 21.73 -3.28
N ASN A 70 -12.01 22.05 -4.57
CA ASN A 70 -11.90 21.10 -5.66
C ASN A 70 -10.83 21.56 -6.67
N LEU A 71 -10.56 20.74 -7.69
CA LEU A 71 -9.54 21.05 -8.68
C LEU A 71 -9.83 22.36 -9.44
N GLN A 72 -11.10 22.70 -9.67
CA GLN A 72 -11.47 23.93 -10.37
C GLN A 72 -11.18 25.17 -9.50
N GLY A 73 -11.61 25.16 -8.24
CA GLY A 73 -11.30 26.23 -7.28
C GLY A 73 -9.79 26.37 -7.05
N LEU A 74 -9.06 25.26 -7.02
CA LEU A 74 -7.60 25.28 -6.89
C LEU A 74 -6.91 25.84 -8.15
N ARG A 75 -7.37 25.48 -9.35
CA ARG A 75 -6.86 26.04 -10.61
C ARG A 75 -7.11 27.54 -10.70
N TYR A 76 -8.31 27.99 -10.32
CA TYR A 76 -8.64 29.41 -10.27
C TYR A 76 -7.73 30.17 -9.27
N ALA A 77 -7.56 29.63 -8.06
CA ALA A 77 -6.67 30.25 -7.06
C ALA A 77 -5.19 30.27 -7.50
N ALA A 78 -4.75 29.26 -8.25
CA ALA A 78 -3.41 29.20 -8.81
C ALA A 78 -3.22 30.22 -9.94
N GLU A 79 -4.20 30.42 -10.81
CA GLU A 79 -4.16 31.44 -11.87
C GLU A 79 -4.10 32.87 -11.28
N GLU A 80 -4.86 33.14 -10.21
CA GLU A 80 -4.80 34.45 -9.53
C GLU A 80 -3.44 34.73 -8.86
N ASP A 81 -2.76 33.67 -8.39
CA ASP A 81 -1.49 33.77 -7.67
C ASP A 81 -0.26 33.52 -8.58
N GLU A 82 -0.45 33.29 -9.89
CA GLU A 82 0.61 32.91 -10.86
C GLU A 82 1.36 31.61 -10.47
N LEU A 83 0.62 30.57 -10.07
CA LEU A 83 1.12 29.28 -9.56
C LEU A 83 0.70 28.06 -10.41
N GLU A 84 0.33 28.27 -11.68
CA GLU A 84 -0.19 27.22 -12.54
C GLU A 84 0.83 26.10 -12.77
N ASP A 85 2.11 26.46 -12.90
CA ASP A 85 3.20 25.50 -13.11
C ASP A 85 3.41 24.62 -11.87
N GLU A 86 3.37 25.19 -10.66
CA GLU A 86 3.47 24.44 -9.40
C GLU A 86 2.28 23.49 -9.21
N LEU A 87 1.08 23.93 -9.58
CA LEU A 87 -0.11 23.10 -9.51
C LEU A 87 -0.02 21.92 -10.50
N GLU A 88 0.42 22.15 -11.73
CA GLU A 88 0.55 21.08 -12.72
C GLU A 88 1.63 20.07 -12.31
N GLN A 89 2.78 20.53 -11.79
CA GLN A 89 3.81 19.65 -11.21
C GLN A 89 3.26 18.79 -10.06
N LEU A 90 2.45 19.37 -9.18
CA LEU A 90 1.82 18.64 -8.08
C LEU A 90 0.86 17.56 -8.60
N ILE A 91 0.06 17.88 -9.61
CA ILE A 91 -0.88 16.92 -10.24
C ILE A 91 -0.10 15.76 -10.85
N GLU A 92 0.90 16.04 -11.68
CA GLU A 92 1.74 15.01 -12.30
C GLU A 92 2.40 14.11 -11.26
N LEU A 93 2.94 14.69 -10.19
CA LEU A 93 3.57 13.93 -9.12
C LEU A 93 2.56 13.06 -8.37
N SER A 94 1.34 13.56 -8.13
CA SER A 94 0.28 12.79 -7.48
C SER A 94 -0.11 11.55 -8.29
N GLU A 95 -0.11 11.65 -9.62
CA GLU A 95 -0.37 10.51 -10.51
C GLU A 95 0.77 9.47 -10.45
N LYS A 96 2.03 9.93 -10.46
CA LYS A 96 3.21 9.05 -10.31
C LYS A 96 3.18 8.28 -8.99
N VAL A 97 2.92 8.98 -7.90
CA VAL A 97 2.79 8.41 -6.55
C VAL A 97 1.67 7.37 -6.51
N ARG A 98 0.50 7.67 -7.10
CA ARG A 98 -0.61 6.71 -7.17
C ARG A 98 -0.20 5.43 -7.89
N ASN A 99 0.43 5.56 -9.06
CA ASN A 99 0.89 4.41 -9.84
C ASN A 99 1.93 3.58 -9.07
N ALA A 100 2.88 4.22 -8.38
CA ALA A 100 3.86 3.54 -7.56
C ALA A 100 3.21 2.79 -6.38
N SER A 101 2.23 3.41 -5.72
CA SER A 101 1.47 2.79 -4.63
C SER A 101 0.68 1.57 -5.10
N ASP A 102 0.03 1.65 -6.26
CA ASP A 102 -0.73 0.53 -6.83
C ASP A 102 0.19 -0.66 -7.19
N ASN A 103 1.38 -0.38 -7.72
CA ASN A 103 2.39 -1.42 -7.98
C ASN A 103 2.86 -2.12 -6.69
N ASN A 104 3.12 -1.37 -5.63
CA ASN A 104 3.51 -1.95 -4.35
C ASN A 104 2.37 -2.79 -3.74
N ARG A 105 1.13 -2.35 -3.88
CA ARG A 105 -0.04 -3.12 -3.45
C ARG A 105 -0.12 -4.47 -4.14
N ILE A 106 0.09 -4.52 -5.46
CA ILE A 106 0.12 -5.77 -6.23
C ILE A 106 1.20 -6.73 -5.70
N LEU A 107 2.40 -6.22 -5.38
CA LEU A 107 3.47 -7.04 -4.79
C LEU A 107 3.07 -7.62 -3.44
N VAL A 108 2.54 -6.79 -2.53
CA VAL A 108 2.08 -7.24 -1.21
C VAL A 108 1.00 -8.31 -1.33
N ASP A 109 0.00 -8.08 -2.18
CA ASP A 109 -1.08 -9.04 -2.42
C ASP A 109 -0.53 -10.39 -2.94
N THR A 110 0.47 -10.34 -3.84
CA THR A 110 1.15 -11.54 -4.36
C THR A 110 1.89 -12.30 -3.25
N PHE A 111 2.67 -11.60 -2.41
CA PHE A 111 3.36 -12.22 -1.28
C PHE A 111 2.41 -12.89 -0.28
N LEU A 112 1.25 -12.28 -0.02
CA LEU A 112 0.24 -12.84 0.87
C LEU A 112 -0.37 -14.13 0.29
N ILE A 113 -0.68 -14.13 -1.02
CA ILE A 113 -1.18 -15.32 -1.71
C ILE A 113 -0.16 -16.46 -1.66
N ASP A 114 1.10 -16.19 -1.99
CA ASP A 114 2.17 -17.20 -1.97
C ASP A 114 2.40 -17.75 -0.55
N THR A 115 2.36 -16.87 0.46
CA THR A 115 2.50 -17.29 1.87
C THR A 115 1.35 -18.19 2.29
N GLN A 116 0.11 -17.85 1.93
CA GLN A 116 -1.06 -18.67 2.23
C GLN A 116 -0.97 -20.04 1.53
N GLN A 117 -0.61 -20.09 0.25
CA GLN A 117 -0.44 -21.35 -0.48
C GLN A 117 0.65 -22.24 0.12
N ASN A 118 1.75 -21.64 0.59
CA ASN A 118 2.82 -22.38 1.27
C ASN A 118 2.37 -22.92 2.63
N LEU A 119 1.62 -22.12 3.41
CA LEU A 119 1.02 -22.58 4.66
C LEU A 119 0.03 -23.72 4.42
N ASP A 120 -0.84 -23.61 3.41
CA ASP A 120 -1.80 -24.65 3.03
C ASP A 120 -1.08 -25.94 2.58
N ALA A 121 0.04 -25.81 1.84
CA ALA A 121 0.86 -26.95 1.41
C ALA A 121 1.56 -27.63 2.59
N LEU A 122 2.10 -26.86 3.55
CA LEU A 122 2.67 -27.38 4.79
C LEU A 122 1.60 -28.09 5.62
N GLU A 123 0.43 -27.46 5.79
CA GLU A 123 -0.70 -28.05 6.51
C GLU A 123 -1.16 -29.36 5.85
N ALA A 124 -1.29 -29.40 4.52
CA ALA A 124 -1.64 -30.62 3.78
C ALA A 124 -0.57 -31.73 3.93
N PHE A 125 0.71 -31.36 4.04
CA PHE A 125 1.81 -32.31 4.27
C PHE A 125 1.82 -32.83 5.71
N THR A 126 1.58 -31.96 6.70
CA THR A 126 1.51 -32.35 8.12
C THR A 126 0.21 -33.06 8.49
N GLY A 127 -0.91 -32.71 7.84
CA GLY A 127 -2.25 -33.25 8.07
C GLY A 127 -2.48 -34.64 7.47
N ARG A 128 -1.54 -35.14 6.65
CA ARG A 128 -1.52 -36.54 6.17
C ARG A 128 -0.63 -37.47 6.98
N ASN A 129 -0.02 -37.00 8.08
CA ASN A 129 0.91 -37.78 8.89
C ASN A 129 0.44 -38.09 10.32
N THR A 130 -0.86 -38.25 10.52
CA THR A 130 -1.39 -39.22 11.49
C THR A 130 -1.81 -40.44 10.66
N PHE A 131 -1.14 -41.60 10.69
CA PHE A 131 -0.86 -42.41 11.88
C PHE A 131 0.41 -43.26 11.71
N TYR A 132 1.43 -43.00 12.53
CA TYR A 132 2.16 -44.08 13.18
C TYR A 132 1.75 -44.02 14.66
N ASP A 133 0.99 -45.00 15.14
CA ASP A 133 0.92 -45.21 16.58
C ASP A 133 2.24 -45.85 17.05
N ALA A 134 2.62 -45.64 18.31
CA ALA A 134 3.79 -46.28 18.91
C ALA A 134 3.61 -47.82 19.09
N SER A 135 2.59 -48.42 18.47
CA SER A 135 2.29 -49.86 18.45
C SER A 135 2.55 -50.51 17.09
N GLY A 136 2.98 -49.75 16.06
CA GLY A 136 3.40 -50.29 14.77
C GLY A 136 2.30 -51.03 13.99
N LYS A 137 1.02 -50.67 14.16
CA LYS A 137 -0.06 -51.26 13.35
C LYS A 137 -0.70 -50.24 12.40
N THR A 138 -0.42 -50.44 11.11
CA THR A 138 -1.10 -49.75 10.01
C THR A 138 -2.51 -50.36 9.82
N GLN A 139 -3.57 -49.61 10.11
CA GLN A 139 -4.90 -49.97 9.59
C GLN A 139 -5.02 -49.46 8.16
N ASN A 140 -4.84 -50.38 7.22
CA ASN A 140 -5.16 -50.17 5.82
C ASN A 140 -6.68 -50.22 5.66
N THR A 141 -7.36 -49.08 5.65
CA THR A 141 -8.75 -49.02 5.22
C THR A 141 -8.79 -48.83 3.70
N GLN A 142 -8.43 -49.88 2.97
CA GLN A 142 -8.93 -50.10 1.63
C GLN A 142 -9.78 -51.38 1.61
N SER A 143 -10.96 -51.23 1.00
CA SER A 143 -11.75 -52.29 0.34
C SER A 143 -12.83 -52.98 1.16
N SER A 144 -14.07 -52.54 0.92
CA SER A 144 -15.11 -53.47 0.50
C SER A 144 -16.07 -52.78 -0.48
N LEU A 145 -15.65 -52.66 -1.74
CA LEU A 145 -16.57 -52.75 -2.87
C LEU A 145 -17.17 -54.16 -2.84
N SER A 146 -18.38 -54.28 -2.32
CA SER A 146 -19.19 -55.49 -2.49
C SER A 146 -19.91 -55.42 -3.83
N LEU A 147 -19.32 -56.08 -4.83
CA LEU A 147 -19.98 -56.56 -6.04
C LEU A 147 -20.27 -58.06 -5.86
N LYS A 148 -21.54 -58.44 -5.98
CA LYS A 148 -22.11 -59.76 -6.37
C LYS A 148 -23.60 -59.77 -5.97
N ALA A 149 -24.55 -60.30 -6.73
CA ALA A 149 -24.64 -60.84 -8.08
C ALA A 149 -26.13 -60.79 -8.48
#